data_AF-A0A940BB29-F1
#
_entry.id   AF-A0A940BB29-F1
#
_cell.length_a   1.000
_cell.length_b   1.000
_cell.length_c   1.000
_cell.angle_alpha   90.00
_cell.angle_beta   90.00
_cell.angle_gamma   90.00
#
_symmetry.space_group_name_H-M   'P 1'
#
loop_
_entity.id
_entity.type
_entity.pdbx_description
1 polymer ?
#
loop_
_entity_poly.entity_id
_entity_poly.type
_entity_poly.pdbx_seq_one_letter_code
_entity_poly.pdbx_strand_id
1 'polypeptide(L)'
;QESRVKSQESKLTTVWNTLLTFLFISFTRLFFRSGSNLNPAEANEVAWRTATQMVDQMGSHWNLAQIPQIVGAYWNIFLIFAIGMVVHWLPARFKRRYRLWFASMPLWLMLIVVVAAVFVFYQFVTAGLQPFIYFQF
;
A
#
# COMPACT_ATOMS: atom_id res chain seq x y z
N GLN A 1 32.50 30.66 -18.26
CA GLN A 1 31.06 30.40 -18.50
C GLN A 1 30.82 29.01 -19.09
N GLU A 2 31.67 28.50 -19.99
CA GLU A 2 31.52 27.17 -20.61
C GLU A 2 31.49 25.98 -19.62
N SER A 3 32.24 26.03 -18.52
CA SER A 3 32.25 24.93 -17.53
C SER A 3 30.93 24.74 -16.80
N ARG A 4 30.15 25.82 -16.60
CA ARG A 4 28.81 25.74 -16.00
C ARG A 4 27.78 25.18 -16.97
N VAL A 5 27.89 25.49 -18.26
CA VAL A 5 27.00 24.97 -19.31
C VAL A 5 27.19 23.47 -19.47
N LYS A 6 28.43 22.96 -19.57
CA LYS A 6 28.71 21.52 -19.62
C LYS A 6 28.20 20.74 -18.40
N SER A 7 28.32 21.32 -17.21
CA SER A 7 27.79 20.71 -15.97
C SER A 7 26.27 20.64 -15.96
N GLN A 8 25.59 21.67 -16.47
CA GLN A 8 24.14 21.75 -16.50
C GLN A 8 23.54 20.83 -17.58
N GLU A 9 24.17 20.77 -18.76
CA GLU A 9 23.87 19.81 -19.84
C GLU A 9 24.00 18.35 -19.35
N SER A 10 25.05 18.04 -18.58
CA SER A 10 25.24 16.71 -17.99
C SER A 10 24.14 16.34 -16.98
N LYS A 11 23.68 17.29 -16.18
CA LYS A 11 22.57 17.06 -15.23
C LYS A 11 21.23 16.92 -15.95
N LEU A 12 20.97 17.75 -16.96
CA LEU A 12 19.74 17.68 -17.76
C LEU A 12 19.66 16.35 -18.52
N THR A 13 20.75 15.92 -19.15
CA THR A 13 20.83 14.61 -19.83
C THR A 13 20.70 13.45 -18.85
N THR A 14 21.29 13.54 -17.65
CA THR A 14 21.12 12.51 -16.60
C THR A 14 19.66 12.41 -16.12
N VAL A 15 19.01 13.55 -15.86
CA VAL A 15 17.59 13.59 -15.46
C VAL A 15 16.71 13.06 -16.59
N TRP A 16 16.98 13.46 -17.83
CA TRP A 16 16.26 12.98 -19.01
C TRP A 16 16.39 11.46 -19.19
N ASN A 17 17.61 10.93 -19.10
CA ASN A 17 17.85 9.49 -19.19
C ASN A 17 17.17 8.72 -18.05
N THR A 18 17.18 9.28 -16.84
CA THR A 18 16.50 8.69 -15.67
C THR A 18 14.98 8.68 -15.86
N LEU A 19 14.41 9.77 -16.35
CA LEU A 19 12.98 9.87 -16.64
C LEU A 19 12.56 8.91 -17.76
N LEU A 20 13.33 8.86 -18.86
CA LEU A 20 13.02 8.02 -20.00
C LEU A 20 13.09 6.54 -19.63
N THR A 21 14.11 6.12 -18.88
CA THR A 21 14.21 4.73 -18.38
C THR A 21 13.11 4.41 -17.38
N PHE A 22 12.78 5.33 -16.46
CA PHE A 22 11.67 5.17 -15.52
C PHE A 22 10.33 5.01 -16.22
N LEU A 23 10.02 5.89 -17.18
CA LEU A 23 8.77 5.84 -17.96
C LEU A 23 8.69 4.56 -18.79
N PHE A 24 9.78 4.15 -19.43
CA PHE A 24 9.83 2.93 -20.23
C PHE A 24 9.57 1.67 -19.37
N ILE A 25 10.27 1.52 -18.24
CA ILE A 25 10.09 0.36 -17.35
C ILE A 25 8.68 0.38 -16.73
N SER A 26 8.18 1.55 -16.35
CA SER A 26 6.83 1.69 -15.76
C SER A 26 5.74 1.36 -16.78
N PHE A 27 5.85 1.88 -18.01
CA PHE A 27 4.89 1.62 -19.08
C PHE A 27 4.88 0.15 -19.50
N THR A 28 6.05 -0.44 -19.75
CA THR A 28 6.13 -1.86 -20.13
C THR A 28 5.54 -2.75 -19.04
N ARG A 29 5.82 -2.47 -17.76
CA ARG A 29 5.22 -3.18 -16.64
C ARG A 29 3.69 -3.03 -16.62
N LEU A 30 3.16 -1.82 -16.83
CA LEU A 30 1.73 -1.56 -16.88
C LEU A 30 1.06 -2.34 -18.03
N PHE A 31 1.61 -2.20 -19.24
CA PHE A 31 1.09 -2.83 -20.45
C PHE A 31 1.08 -4.37 -20.32
N PHE A 32 2.22 -4.99 -20.03
CA PHE A 32 2.30 -6.45 -19.92
C PHE A 32 1.48 -6.99 -18.74
N ARG A 33 1.38 -6.26 -17.64
CA ARG A 33 0.53 -6.68 -16.52
C ARG A 33 -0.94 -6.69 -16.89
N SER A 34 -1.43 -5.63 -17.54
CA SER A 34 -2.84 -5.50 -17.92
C SER A 34 -3.33 -6.58 -18.90
N GLY A 35 -2.45 -7.13 -19.72
CA GLY A 35 -2.75 -8.23 -20.66
C GLY A 35 -2.52 -9.64 -20.11
N SER A 36 -1.92 -9.79 -18.93
CA SER A 36 -1.28 -11.06 -18.50
C SER A 36 -2.23 -12.23 -18.22
N ASN A 37 -3.50 -11.96 -17.90
CA ASN A 37 -4.51 -12.97 -17.56
C ASN A 37 -5.51 -13.25 -18.68
N LEU A 38 -5.22 -12.79 -19.91
CA LEU A 38 -6.13 -12.83 -21.06
C LEU A 38 -5.64 -13.79 -22.15
N ASN A 39 -6.56 -14.17 -23.05
CA ASN A 39 -6.22 -14.95 -24.23
C ASN A 39 -5.23 -14.15 -25.11
N PRO A 40 -4.14 -14.75 -25.61
CA PRO A 40 -3.16 -14.07 -26.47
C PRO A 40 -3.76 -13.30 -27.66
N ALA A 41 -4.90 -13.75 -28.19
CA ALA A 41 -5.60 -13.08 -29.29
C ALA A 41 -6.17 -11.69 -28.91
N GLU A 42 -6.52 -11.49 -27.64
CA GLU A 42 -7.17 -10.26 -27.13
C GLU A 42 -6.25 -9.45 -26.20
N ALA A 43 -5.17 -10.06 -25.70
CA ALA A 43 -4.29 -9.49 -24.70
C ALA A 43 -3.71 -8.13 -25.11
N ASN A 44 -3.29 -7.96 -26.36
CA ASN A 44 -2.68 -6.71 -26.84
C ASN A 44 -3.68 -5.54 -26.89
N GLU A 45 -4.89 -5.78 -27.36
CA GLU A 45 -5.93 -4.75 -27.48
C GLU A 45 -6.41 -4.31 -26.08
N VAL A 46 -6.69 -5.29 -25.20
CA VAL A 46 -7.13 -5.01 -23.84
C VAL A 46 -6.03 -4.36 -23.01
N ALA A 47 -4.77 -4.78 -23.18
CA ALA A 47 -3.64 -4.17 -22.50
C ALA A 47 -3.46 -2.71 -22.88
N TRP A 48 -3.55 -2.39 -24.18
CA TRP A 48 -3.49 -1.02 -24.67
C TRP A 48 -4.62 -0.17 -24.06
N ARG A 49 -5.87 -0.63 -24.18
CA ARG A 49 -7.04 0.09 -23.65
C ARG A 49 -6.93 0.34 -22.15
N THR A 50 -6.54 -0.68 -21.38
CA THR A 50 -6.42 -0.59 -19.92
C THR A 50 -5.29 0.35 -19.52
N ALA A 51 -4.12 0.25 -20.15
CA ALA A 51 -3.00 1.14 -19.89
C ALA A 51 -3.35 2.60 -20.21
N THR A 52 -4.01 2.86 -21.34
CA THR A 52 -4.46 4.21 -21.71
C THR A 52 -5.49 4.76 -20.72
N GLN A 53 -6.46 3.95 -20.29
CA GLN A 53 -7.45 4.36 -19.28
C GLN A 53 -6.78 4.68 -17.94
N MET A 54 -5.83 3.86 -17.49
CA MET A 54 -5.11 4.11 -16.24
C MET A 54 -4.28 5.40 -16.31
N VAL A 55 -3.60 5.67 -17.42
CA VAL A 55 -2.83 6.92 -17.62
C VAL A 55 -3.76 8.13 -17.69
N ASP A 56 -4.89 8.02 -18.39
CA ASP A 56 -5.89 9.10 -18.48
C ASP A 56 -6.49 9.41 -17.10
N GLN A 57 -6.74 8.39 -16.27
CA GLN A 57 -7.24 8.57 -14.92
C GLN A 57 -6.22 9.25 -13.99
N MET A 58 -4.91 9.11 -14.25
CA MET A 58 -3.87 9.84 -13.50
C MET A 58 -3.86 11.34 -13.85
N GLY A 59 -4.21 11.70 -15.09
CA GLY A 59 -4.20 13.08 -15.59
C GLY A 59 -5.55 13.80 -15.56
N SER A 60 -6.65 13.08 -15.30
CA SER A 60 -8.02 13.60 -15.38
C SER A 60 -8.67 13.85 -14.01
N HIS A 61 -10.00 14.04 -14.00
CA HIS A 61 -10.75 14.50 -12.84
C HIS A 61 -10.90 13.39 -11.78
N TRP A 62 -10.37 13.66 -10.58
CA TRP A 62 -10.56 12.81 -9.41
C TRP A 62 -12.01 12.89 -8.94
N ASN A 63 -12.74 11.78 -9.01
CA ASN A 63 -14.09 11.70 -8.46
C ASN A 63 -14.03 11.51 -6.94
N LEU A 64 -13.86 12.61 -6.21
CA LEU A 64 -13.79 12.61 -4.74
C LEU A 64 -15.05 12.05 -4.06
N ALA A 65 -16.19 11.99 -4.77
CA ALA A 65 -17.40 11.35 -4.26
C ALA A 65 -17.28 9.83 -4.09
N GLN A 66 -16.25 9.21 -4.68
CA GLN A 66 -15.95 7.78 -4.48
C GLN A 66 -15.21 7.50 -3.17
N ILE A 67 -14.62 8.51 -2.51
CA ILE A 67 -13.85 8.31 -1.27
C ILE A 67 -14.69 7.64 -0.18
N PRO A 68 -15.93 8.07 0.14
CA PRO A 68 -16.74 7.41 1.16
C PRO A 68 -17.08 5.95 0.80
N GLN A 69 -17.24 5.64 -0.49
CA GLN A 69 -17.53 4.29 -0.96
C GLN A 69 -16.31 3.37 -0.76
N ILE A 70 -15.11 3.85 -1.06
CA ILE A 70 -13.85 3.13 -0.81
C ILE A 70 -13.64 2.92 0.68
N VAL A 71 -13.84 3.96 1.50
CA VAL A 71 -13.72 3.86 2.96
C VAL A 71 -14.73 2.86 3.53
N GLY A 72 -15.97 2.85 3.04
CA GLY A 72 -16.97 1.86 3.43
C GLY A 72 -16.60 0.43 3.04
N ALA A 73 -16.13 0.22 1.81
CA ALA A 73 -15.75 -1.11 1.30
C ALA A 73 -14.52 -1.70 2.03
N TYR A 74 -13.58 -0.86 2.45
CA TYR A 74 -12.33 -1.27 3.08
C TYR A 74 -12.20 -0.82 4.53
N TRP A 75 -13.33 -0.61 5.22
CA TRP A 75 -13.34 -0.02 6.57
C TRP A 75 -12.49 -0.80 7.58
N ASN A 76 -12.41 -2.14 7.45
CA ASN A 76 -11.57 -3.01 8.27
C ASN A 76 -10.08 -2.62 8.20
N ILE A 77 -9.58 -2.27 7.00
CA ILE A 77 -8.19 -1.88 6.78
C ILE A 77 -7.92 -0.54 7.48
N PHE A 78 -8.83 0.42 7.30
CA PHE A 78 -8.73 1.72 7.95
C PHE A 78 -8.83 1.63 9.47
N LEU A 79 -9.66 0.72 10.00
CA LEU A 79 -9.77 0.48 11.43
C LEU A 79 -8.46 -0.05 12.02
N ILE A 80 -7.87 -1.08 11.40
CA ILE A 80 -6.58 -1.64 11.86
C ILE A 80 -5.49 -0.58 11.79
N PHE A 81 -5.43 0.19 10.70
CA PHE A 81 -4.50 1.30 10.56
C PHE A 81 -4.69 2.34 11.68
N ALA A 82 -5.92 2.77 11.93
CA ALA A 82 -6.23 3.74 12.99
C ALA A 82 -5.83 3.21 14.38
N ILE A 83 -6.11 1.95 14.69
CA ILE A 83 -5.67 1.30 15.94
C ILE A 83 -4.14 1.32 16.03
N GLY A 84 -3.45 0.96 14.94
CA GLY A 84 -1.99 0.99 14.87
C GLY A 84 -1.42 2.38 15.14
N MET A 85 -2.01 3.42 14.55
CA MET A 85 -1.62 4.81 14.76
C MET A 85 -1.86 5.27 16.19
N VAL A 86 -3.01 4.93 16.78
CA VAL A 86 -3.32 5.23 18.19
C VAL A 86 -2.30 4.56 19.13
N VAL A 87 -1.97 3.29 18.89
CA VAL A 87 -0.96 2.57 19.68
C VAL A 87 0.43 3.18 19.51
N HIS A 88 0.79 3.60 18.29
CA HIS A 88 2.08 4.23 18.01
C HIS A 88 2.23 5.57 18.76
N TRP A 89 1.19 6.41 18.71
CA TRP A 89 1.14 7.71 19.38
C TRP A 89 0.86 7.63 20.88
N LEU A 90 0.67 6.43 21.42
CA LEU A 90 0.37 6.26 22.83
C LEU A 90 1.56 6.74 23.71
N PRO A 91 1.35 7.69 24.64
CA PRO A 91 2.44 8.25 25.43
C PRO A 91 3.02 7.23 26.42
N ALA A 92 4.32 7.37 26.75
CA ALA A 92 5.07 6.42 27.56
C ALA A 92 4.42 6.08 28.92
N ARG A 93 3.67 7.03 29.51
CA ARG A 93 2.91 6.83 30.75
C ARG A 93 1.89 5.71 30.68
N PHE A 94 1.18 5.58 29.55
CA PHE A 94 0.22 4.49 29.33
C PHE A 94 0.94 3.17 29.09
N LYS A 95 2.08 3.23 28.37
CA LYS A 95 2.92 2.05 28.14
C LYS A 95 3.43 1.42 29.44
N ARG A 96 3.78 2.27 30.42
CA ARG A 96 4.15 1.83 31.76
C ARG A 96 2.95 1.31 32.55
N ARG A 97 1.79 1.96 32.44
CA ARG A 97 0.57 1.59 33.19
C ARG A 97 0.09 0.17 32.85
N TYR A 98 -0.08 -0.17 31.58
CA TYR A 98 -0.57 -1.50 31.22
C TYR A 98 0.42 -2.60 31.62
N ARG A 99 1.73 -2.33 31.56
CA ARG A 99 2.78 -3.28 31.96
C ARG A 99 2.75 -3.56 33.45
N LEU A 100 2.63 -2.51 34.27
CA LEU A 100 2.49 -2.65 35.72
C LEU A 100 1.19 -3.36 36.09
N TRP A 101 0.11 -3.05 35.39
CA TRP A 101 -1.19 -3.69 35.62
C TRP A 101 -1.13 -5.18 35.30
N PHE A 102 -0.56 -5.56 34.15
CA PHE A 102 -0.31 -6.95 33.79
C PHE A 102 0.60 -7.64 34.81
N ALA A 103 1.72 -7.02 35.19
CA ALA A 103 2.67 -7.56 36.16
C ALA A 103 2.08 -7.77 37.57
N SER A 104 1.07 -6.97 37.94
CA SER A 104 0.38 -7.10 39.23
C SER A 104 -0.72 -8.17 39.26
N MET A 105 -1.03 -8.81 38.12
CA MET A 105 -2.04 -9.86 38.07
C MET A 105 -1.54 -11.18 38.70
N PRO A 106 -2.41 -11.96 39.34
CA PRO A 106 -2.07 -13.32 39.74
C PRO A 106 -1.76 -14.20 38.52
N LEU A 107 -0.89 -15.19 38.69
CA LEU A 107 -0.35 -16.03 37.61
C LEU A 107 -1.40 -16.66 36.70
N TRP A 108 -2.52 -17.10 37.27
CA TRP A 108 -3.61 -17.72 36.50
C TRP A 108 -4.29 -16.72 35.55
N LEU A 109 -4.44 -15.45 35.94
CA LEU A 109 -4.97 -14.40 35.07
C LEU A 109 -4.00 -14.05 33.95
N MET A 110 -2.69 -13.96 34.26
CA MET A 110 -1.68 -13.75 33.22
C MET A 110 -1.74 -14.85 32.16
N LEU A 111 -1.87 -16.12 32.58
CA LEU A 111 -1.98 -17.25 31.67
C LEU A 111 -3.19 -17.11 30.75
N ILE A 112 -4.37 -16.78 31.29
CA ILE A 112 -5.59 -16.58 30.50
C ILE A 112 -5.39 -15.45 29.48
N VAL A 113 -4.82 -14.32 29.89
CA VAL A 113 -4.57 -13.18 29.00
C VAL A 113 -3.61 -13.55 27.87
N VAL A 114 -2.55 -14.30 28.16
CA VAL A 114 -1.58 -14.75 27.15
C VAL A 114 -2.23 -15.71 26.16
N VAL A 115 -2.98 -16.71 26.64
CA VAL A 115 -3.69 -17.66 25.77
C VAL A 115 -4.69 -16.94 24.87
N ALA A 116 -5.46 -16.00 25.41
CA ALA A 116 -6.39 -15.19 24.63
C ALA A 116 -5.66 -14.35 23.57
N ALA A 117 -4.52 -13.74 23.91
CA ALA A 117 -3.73 -12.97 22.96
C ALA A 117 -3.19 -13.85 21.82
N VAL A 118 -2.65 -15.03 22.13
CA VAL A 118 -2.18 -15.99 21.12
C VAL A 118 -3.32 -16.41 20.20
N PHE A 119 -4.50 -16.69 20.74
CA PHE A 119 -5.67 -17.06 19.94
C PHE A 119 -6.05 -15.93 18.97
N VAL A 120 -6.10 -14.69 19.45
CA VAL A 120 -6.37 -13.52 18.60
C VAL A 120 -5.32 -13.39 17.49
N PHE A 121 -4.03 -13.50 17.80
CA PHE A 121 -2.97 -13.44 16.80
C PHE A 121 -3.07 -14.57 15.77
N TYR A 122 -3.41 -15.78 16.21
CA TYR A 122 -3.65 -16.91 15.32
C TYR A 122 -4.80 -16.63 14.34
N GLN A 123 -5.89 -16.02 14.82
CA GLN A 123 -7.00 -15.61 13.95
C GLN A 123 -6.55 -14.58 12.91
N PHE A 124 -5.68 -13.63 13.28
CA PHE A 124 -5.14 -12.66 12.31
C PHE A 124 -4.21 -13.29 11.28
N VAL A 125 -3.37 -14.25 11.68
CA VAL A 125 -2.47 -14.96 10.75
C VAL A 125 -3.25 -15.86 9.80
N THR A 126 -4.33 -16.46 10.29
CA THR A 126 -5.17 -17.39 9.51
C THR A 126 -6.24 -16.65 8.70
N ALA A 127 -6.60 -15.43 9.10
CA ALA A 127 -7.40 -14.55 8.27
C ALA A 127 -6.62 -14.28 6.99
N GLY A 128 -7.11 -14.80 5.87
CA GLY A 128 -6.52 -14.55 4.56
C GLY A 128 -6.35 -13.04 4.36
N LEU A 129 -5.24 -12.64 3.75
CA LEU A 129 -5.03 -11.23 3.39
C LEU A 129 -6.21 -10.79 2.54
N GLN A 130 -6.97 -9.79 3.00
CA GLN A 130 -7.98 -9.18 2.15
C GLN A 130 -7.23 -8.71 0.89
N PRO A 131 -7.62 -9.18 -0.31
CA PRO A 131 -6.91 -8.81 -1.52
C PRO A 131 -7.06 -7.30 -1.68
N PHE A 132 -5.98 -6.57 -1.36
CA PHE A 132 -5.90 -5.18 -1.71
C PHE A 132 -5.91 -5.13 -3.24
N ILE A 133 -6.54 -4.09 -3.80
CA ILE A 133 -6.83 -3.80 -5.21
C ILE A 133 -5.89 -4.47 -6.26
N TYR A 134 -4.59 -4.63 -5.98
CA TYR A 134 -3.62 -5.35 -6.82
C TYR A 134 -3.88 -6.85 -7.10
N PHE A 135 -4.65 -7.56 -6.28
CA PHE A 135 -4.91 -9.00 -6.47
C PHE A 135 -6.19 -9.30 -7.26
N GLN A 136 -6.92 -8.28 -7.69
CA GLN A 136 -8.10 -8.42 -8.55
C GLN A 136 -7.81 -8.10 -10.03
N PHE A 137 -6.53 -7.95 -10.40
CA PHE A 137 -6.08 -7.80 -11.79
C PHE A 137 -5.04 -8.86 -12.15
#